data_AF-A0A7K1U6F4-F1
#
_entry.id   AF-A0A7K1U6F4-F1
#
_cell.length_a   1.000
_cell.length_b   1.000
_cell.length_c   1.000
_cell.angle_alpha   90.00
_cell.angle_beta   90.00
_cell.angle_gamma   90.00
#
_symmetry.space_group_name_H-M   'P 1'
#
loop_
_entity.id
_entity.type
_entity.pdbx_description
1 polymer ?
#
loop_
_entity_poly.entity_id
_entity_poly.type
_entity_poly.pdbx_seq_one_letter_code
_entity_poly.pdbx_strand_id
1 'polypeptide(L)'
;MMDNSTINQYATALSYASFISAAYQVFDAYYTTDRNINPVQEDYPWFPENYTLVYNIHMTDSLLGFKDPVYYGFLAKSNFSPDYPVSYVLALRGTSDYLEWADDLDILPSPTPFGHSSGNVVSGFLDRFNSMTFSIPGAKKPKGLFKDIRYSISIKDLHSDGIQPIVCTGHSLGAALVTLFAAGEAYSLFPCRVYTFASPCVGDDAFVSYYNGLITTSERYYNIPDLVPTILDVFGYNQVNTGIPLNSLSRADISWYPACTHSLNTYMYLLGADASVLNSNCIVAQDAIDVTIKKLSFRKRY
;
A
#
# COMPACT_ATOMS: atom_id res chain seq x y z
N MET A 1 -24.33 -6.53 -15.49
CA MET A 1 -24.05 -5.11 -15.80
C MET A 1 -24.04 -4.39 -14.47
N MET A 2 -22.88 -3.91 -14.01
CA MET A 2 -22.81 -3.08 -12.81
C MET A 2 -23.42 -1.72 -13.10
N ASP A 3 -24.14 -1.15 -12.12
CA ASP A 3 -24.77 0.16 -12.21
C ASP A 3 -23.69 1.26 -12.35
N ASN A 4 -23.86 2.20 -13.28
CA ASN A 4 -22.94 3.32 -13.49
C ASN A 4 -22.75 4.19 -12.23
N SER A 5 -23.65 4.12 -11.23
CA SER A 5 -23.50 4.78 -9.94
C SER A 5 -22.37 4.20 -9.06
N THR A 6 -22.06 2.89 -9.20
CA THR A 6 -21.05 2.20 -8.38
C THR A 6 -19.64 2.32 -8.95
N ILE A 7 -19.50 2.50 -10.27
CA ILE A 7 -18.22 2.78 -10.93
C ILE A 7 -17.62 4.11 -10.44
N ASN A 8 -18.46 5.06 -10.04
CA ASN A 8 -18.01 6.39 -9.61
C ASN A 8 -17.62 6.44 -8.11
N GLN A 9 -18.02 5.46 -7.30
CA GLN A 9 -17.81 5.50 -5.84
C GLN A 9 -16.33 5.32 -5.46
N TYR A 10 -15.61 4.47 -6.18
CA TYR A 10 -14.23 4.06 -5.82
C TYR A 10 -13.16 4.57 -6.79
N ALA A 11 -13.52 5.46 -7.72
CA ALA A 11 -12.59 5.96 -8.75
C ALA A 11 -11.30 6.54 -8.15
N THR A 12 -11.41 7.31 -7.06
CA THR A 12 -10.26 7.88 -6.35
C THR A 12 -9.36 6.79 -5.74
N ALA A 13 -9.95 5.80 -5.06
CA ALA A 13 -9.19 4.69 -4.47
C ALA A 13 -8.52 3.84 -5.56
N LEU A 14 -9.22 3.55 -6.65
CA LEU A 14 -8.67 2.83 -7.80
C LEU A 14 -7.48 3.60 -8.43
N SER A 15 -7.57 4.92 -8.53
CA SER A 15 -6.47 5.76 -9.00
C SER A 15 -5.24 5.59 -8.09
N TYR A 16 -5.39 5.68 -6.77
CA TYR A 16 -4.25 5.48 -5.86
C TYR A 16 -3.76 4.04 -5.78
N ALA A 17 -4.60 3.05 -6.07
CA ALA A 17 -4.17 1.66 -6.25
C ALA A 17 -3.29 1.50 -7.51
N SER A 18 -3.56 2.25 -8.59
CA SER A 18 -2.73 2.20 -9.79
C SER A 18 -1.30 2.71 -9.57
N PHE A 19 -1.09 3.68 -8.66
CA PHE A 19 0.27 4.08 -8.27
C PHE A 19 1.05 2.93 -7.64
N ILE A 20 0.39 2.14 -6.78
CA ILE A 20 1.01 0.95 -6.18
C ILE A 20 1.25 -0.10 -7.26
N SER A 21 0.33 -0.27 -8.21
CA SER A 21 0.50 -1.19 -9.35
C SER A 21 1.72 -0.82 -10.18
N ALA A 22 1.95 0.47 -10.45
CA ALA A 22 3.16 0.95 -11.13
C ALA A 22 4.44 0.56 -10.37
N ALA A 23 4.45 0.65 -9.03
CA ALA A 23 5.56 0.22 -8.20
C ALA A 23 5.82 -1.29 -8.27
N TYR A 24 4.76 -2.12 -8.30
CA TYR A 24 4.91 -3.56 -8.52
C TYR A 24 5.46 -3.87 -9.92
N GLN A 25 4.91 -3.24 -10.96
CA GLN A 25 5.29 -3.51 -12.35
C GLN A 25 6.75 -3.17 -12.64
N VAL A 26 7.26 -2.03 -12.16
CA VAL A 26 8.68 -1.69 -12.37
C VAL A 26 9.61 -2.61 -11.57
N PHE A 27 9.19 -3.04 -10.37
CA PHE A 27 9.94 -4.01 -9.58
C PHE A 27 10.06 -5.34 -10.34
N ASP A 28 8.93 -5.86 -10.85
CA ASP A 28 8.90 -7.11 -11.59
C ASP A 28 9.67 -7.02 -12.91
N ALA A 29 9.55 -5.91 -13.64
CA ALA A 29 10.17 -5.75 -14.96
C ALA A 29 11.68 -5.45 -14.90
N TYR A 30 12.11 -4.66 -13.91
CA TYR A 30 13.41 -3.97 -13.97
C TYR A 30 14.32 -4.30 -12.78
N TYR A 31 13.75 -4.56 -11.59
CA TYR A 31 14.56 -4.99 -10.45
C TYR A 31 14.92 -6.48 -10.55
N THR A 32 14.00 -7.35 -10.94
CA THR A 32 14.28 -8.80 -11.04
C THR A 32 15.31 -9.14 -12.12
N THR A 33 15.40 -8.30 -13.16
CA THR A 33 16.23 -8.49 -14.34
C THR A 33 17.61 -7.84 -14.16
N ASP A 34 17.65 -6.55 -13.82
CA ASP A 34 18.89 -5.76 -13.80
C ASP A 34 19.37 -5.38 -12.39
N ARG A 35 18.60 -5.74 -11.35
CA ARG A 35 18.82 -5.31 -9.95
C ARG A 35 18.94 -3.78 -9.80
N ASN A 36 18.35 -3.02 -10.71
CA ASN A 36 18.32 -1.57 -10.56
C ASN A 36 17.30 -1.20 -9.48
N ILE A 37 17.82 -0.70 -8.36
CA ILE A 37 17.03 -0.22 -7.25
C ILE A 37 16.50 1.21 -7.50
N ASN A 38 16.99 1.92 -8.51
CA ASN A 38 16.66 3.31 -8.80
C ASN A 38 16.20 3.50 -10.25
N PRO A 39 15.05 2.93 -10.64
CA PRO A 39 14.52 3.11 -11.98
C PRO A 39 14.31 4.60 -12.30
N VAL A 40 14.52 4.96 -13.56
CA VAL A 40 14.02 6.22 -14.12
C VAL A 40 12.55 6.08 -14.50
N GLN A 41 11.85 7.18 -14.73
CA GLN A 41 10.40 7.13 -15.01
C GLN A 41 10.10 6.31 -16.28
N GLU A 42 10.99 6.36 -17.26
CA GLU A 42 10.91 5.63 -18.52
C GLU A 42 11.03 4.11 -18.36
N ASP A 43 11.56 3.64 -17.23
CA ASP A 43 11.67 2.21 -16.92
C ASP A 43 10.32 1.62 -16.45
N TYR A 44 9.35 2.45 -16.05
CA TYR A 44 8.04 1.98 -15.61
C TYR A 44 7.22 1.54 -16.83
N PRO A 45 6.71 0.29 -16.87
CA PRO A 45 5.83 -0.15 -17.96
C PRO A 45 4.60 0.74 -18.12
N TRP A 46 4.09 1.22 -16.99
CA TRP A 46 3.07 2.24 -16.91
C TRP A 46 3.35 3.13 -15.69
N PHE A 47 3.41 4.45 -15.91
CA PHE A 47 3.51 5.44 -14.83
C PHE A 47 2.25 6.31 -14.83
N PRO A 48 1.71 6.70 -13.66
CA PRO A 48 0.50 7.52 -13.58
C PRO A 48 0.61 8.82 -14.39
N GLU A 49 -0.37 9.06 -15.26
CA GLU A 49 -0.42 10.24 -16.12
C GLU A 49 -0.47 11.53 -15.30
N ASN A 50 0.16 12.59 -15.83
CA ASN A 50 0.27 13.90 -15.18
C ASN A 50 1.06 13.90 -13.86
N TYR A 51 1.89 12.89 -13.62
CA TYR A 51 2.85 12.87 -12.53
C TYR A 51 4.28 12.70 -13.04
N THR A 52 5.21 13.25 -12.27
CA THR A 52 6.65 13.08 -12.46
C THR A 52 7.23 12.33 -11.26
N LEU A 53 8.09 11.34 -11.52
CA LEU A 53 8.84 10.62 -10.51
C LEU A 53 9.86 11.54 -9.82
N VAL A 54 9.79 11.64 -8.49
CA VAL A 54 10.69 12.47 -7.68
C VAL A 54 11.76 11.65 -7.01
N TYR A 55 11.36 10.56 -6.34
CA TYR A 55 12.26 9.66 -5.64
C TYR A 55 11.83 8.21 -5.76
N ASN A 56 12.81 7.32 -5.79
CA ASN A 56 12.63 5.91 -5.50
C ASN A 56 12.82 5.66 -4.00
N ILE A 57 12.03 4.77 -3.42
CA ILE A 57 12.04 4.41 -2.00
C ILE A 57 12.59 2.98 -1.84
N HIS A 58 13.48 2.80 -0.87
CA HIS A 58 14.18 1.54 -0.63
C HIS A 58 14.13 1.14 0.83
N MET A 59 14.27 -0.15 1.09
CA MET A 59 14.38 -0.71 2.44
C MET A 59 15.43 -1.80 2.44
N THR A 60 16.13 -1.99 3.56
CA THR A 60 16.99 -3.17 3.71
C THR A 60 16.11 -4.39 3.85
N ASP A 61 16.31 -5.36 2.97
CA ASP A 61 15.53 -6.60 2.97
C ASP A 61 16.38 -7.77 3.48
N SER A 62 16.37 -7.95 4.81
CA SER A 62 17.00 -9.12 5.42
C SER A 62 16.25 -10.44 5.12
N LEU A 63 15.02 -10.40 4.61
CA LEU A 63 14.18 -11.58 4.34
C LEU A 63 14.71 -12.37 3.15
N LEU A 64 15.19 -11.68 2.11
CA LEU A 64 15.79 -12.32 0.94
C LEU A 64 17.28 -12.68 1.14
N GLY A 65 17.81 -12.55 2.36
CA GLY A 65 19.23 -12.75 2.65
C GLY A 65 20.16 -11.67 2.06
N PHE A 66 19.60 -10.59 1.51
CA PHE A 66 20.36 -9.47 0.95
C PHE A 66 20.62 -8.42 2.04
N LYS A 67 21.87 -8.01 2.21
CA LYS A 67 22.18 -6.78 2.99
C LYS A 67 21.94 -5.51 2.18
N ASP A 68 21.60 -5.68 0.91
CA ASP A 68 21.46 -4.61 -0.06
C ASP A 68 20.02 -4.04 -0.03
N PRO A 69 19.88 -2.72 -0.23
CA PRO A 69 18.58 -2.08 -0.31
C PRO A 69 17.77 -2.63 -1.48
N VAL A 70 16.47 -2.85 -1.27
CA VAL A 70 15.51 -3.30 -2.27
C VAL A 70 14.55 -2.17 -2.58
N TYR A 71 14.12 -2.06 -3.84
CA TYR A 71 13.11 -1.08 -4.26
C TYR A 71 11.73 -1.45 -3.71
N TYR A 72 11.04 -0.51 -3.05
CA TYR A 72 9.71 -0.71 -2.45
C TYR A 72 8.64 0.27 -2.95
N GLY A 73 9.01 1.26 -3.77
CA GLY A 73 8.05 2.22 -4.27
C GLY A 73 8.67 3.56 -4.59
N PHE A 74 7.84 4.61 -4.63
CA PHE A 74 8.27 5.91 -5.10
C PHE A 74 7.48 7.07 -4.48
N LEU A 75 8.06 8.26 -4.58
CA LEU A 75 7.38 9.54 -4.44
C LEU A 75 7.20 10.16 -5.82
N ALA A 76 5.97 10.48 -6.17
CA ALA A 76 5.63 11.22 -7.39
C ALA A 76 5.07 12.60 -7.06
N LYS A 77 5.26 13.55 -7.97
CA LYS A 77 4.73 14.92 -7.89
C LYS A 77 3.82 15.17 -9.08
N SER A 78 2.65 15.75 -8.87
CA SER A 78 1.78 16.14 -9.97
C SER A 78 2.47 17.19 -10.84
N ASN A 79 2.29 17.06 -12.14
CA ASN A 79 2.74 18.06 -13.10
C ASN A 79 1.99 19.38 -12.85
N PHE A 80 2.62 20.48 -13.23
CA PHE A 80 2.00 21.79 -13.07
C PHE A 80 0.66 21.84 -13.83
N SER A 81 -0.38 22.25 -13.12
CA SER A 81 -1.68 22.60 -13.69
C SER A 81 -2.10 23.97 -13.15
N PRO A 82 -2.65 24.85 -13.99
CA PRO A 82 -3.21 26.12 -13.50
C PRO A 82 -4.49 25.90 -12.68
N ASP A 83 -5.14 24.75 -12.83
CA ASP A 83 -6.48 24.48 -12.27
C ASP A 83 -6.45 23.67 -10.96
N TYR A 84 -5.33 23.02 -10.66
CA TYR A 84 -5.19 22.13 -9.50
C TYR A 84 -3.90 22.42 -8.74
N PRO A 85 -3.93 22.36 -7.39
CA PRO A 85 -2.71 22.50 -6.61
C PRO A 85 -1.80 21.30 -6.82
N VAL A 86 -0.53 21.52 -6.56
CA VAL A 86 0.46 20.46 -6.57
C VAL A 86 0.14 19.43 -5.49
N SER A 87 0.23 18.15 -5.87
CA SER A 87 0.11 17.02 -4.96
C SER A 87 1.32 16.09 -5.08
N TYR A 88 1.64 15.43 -3.98
CA TYR A 88 2.63 14.38 -3.89
C TYR A 88 1.94 13.07 -3.58
N VAL A 89 2.37 11.99 -4.22
CA VAL A 89 1.88 10.64 -3.95
C VAL A 89 3.06 9.76 -3.57
N LEU A 90 3.06 9.32 -2.31
CA LEU A 90 3.93 8.26 -1.82
C LEU A 90 3.22 6.93 -2.05
N ALA A 91 3.78 6.09 -2.92
CA ALA A 91 3.21 4.78 -3.24
C ALA A 91 4.17 3.67 -2.85
N LEU A 92 3.75 2.78 -1.95
CA LEU A 92 4.55 1.66 -1.46
C LEU A 92 3.92 0.31 -1.80
N ARG A 93 4.68 -0.57 -2.46
CA ARG A 93 4.30 -1.97 -2.67
C ARG A 93 4.49 -2.78 -1.39
N GLY A 94 3.81 -3.92 -1.30
CA GLY A 94 4.08 -4.96 -0.31
C GLY A 94 5.16 -5.93 -0.76
N THR A 95 5.40 -6.98 0.02
CA THR A 95 6.25 -8.13 -0.37
C THR A 95 5.56 -8.98 -1.43
N SER A 96 6.34 -9.73 -2.21
CA SER A 96 5.86 -10.67 -3.22
C SER A 96 5.14 -11.86 -2.59
N ASP A 97 5.59 -12.28 -1.41
CA ASP A 97 4.99 -13.39 -0.65
C ASP A 97 4.14 -12.86 0.51
N TYR A 98 2.82 -13.05 0.38
CA TYR A 98 1.77 -12.43 1.18
C TYR A 98 1.62 -13.00 2.60
N LEU A 99 2.37 -14.05 2.96
CA LEU A 99 2.40 -14.63 4.30
C LEU A 99 3.81 -14.78 4.87
N GLU A 100 4.88 -14.76 4.06
CA GLU A 100 6.26 -14.86 4.58
C GLU A 100 6.59 -13.71 5.53
N TRP A 101 6.00 -12.52 5.32
CA TRP A 101 6.15 -11.43 6.28
C TRP A 101 5.55 -11.76 7.65
N ALA A 102 4.51 -12.58 7.77
CA ALA A 102 3.92 -12.90 9.07
C ALA A 102 4.73 -13.96 9.83
N ASP A 103 5.37 -14.88 9.11
CA ASP A 103 6.22 -15.92 9.70
C ASP A 103 7.61 -15.36 10.10
N ASP A 104 8.10 -14.33 9.39
CA ASP A 104 9.45 -13.79 9.56
C ASP A 104 9.53 -12.39 10.22
N LEU A 105 8.43 -11.64 10.30
CA LEU A 105 8.44 -10.41 11.10
C LEU A 105 8.38 -10.75 12.57
N ASP A 106 9.24 -10.08 13.34
CA ASP A 106 9.09 -10.04 14.79
C ASP A 106 7.74 -9.37 15.10
N ILE A 107 6.78 -10.19 15.53
CA ILE A 107 5.45 -9.72 15.93
C ILE A 107 5.43 -9.16 17.35
N LEU A 108 6.60 -9.05 17.99
CA LEU A 108 6.71 -8.43 19.31
C LEU A 108 6.31 -6.96 19.25
N PRO A 109 5.66 -6.46 20.32
CA PRO A 109 5.31 -5.05 20.41
C PRO A 109 6.58 -4.21 20.59
N SER A 110 6.69 -3.14 19.81
CA SER A 110 7.74 -2.13 19.93
C SER A 110 7.12 -0.75 20.13
N PRO A 111 7.61 0.05 21.10
CA PRO A 111 7.05 1.37 21.37
C PRO A 111 7.27 2.29 20.16
N THR A 112 6.23 3.03 19.76
CA THR A 112 6.39 3.92 18.60
C THR A 112 7.20 5.18 18.95
N PRO A 113 7.95 5.75 17.99
CA PRO A 113 8.75 6.95 18.22
C PRO A 113 7.96 8.27 18.01
N PHE A 114 6.64 8.23 17.85
CA PHE A 114 5.84 9.36 17.34
C PHE A 114 5.33 10.34 18.41
N GLY A 115 5.55 10.05 19.69
CA GLY A 115 5.16 10.93 20.79
C GLY A 115 4.81 10.18 22.07
N HIS A 116 4.45 10.91 23.12
CA HIS A 116 4.03 10.31 24.38
C HIS A 116 2.74 9.50 24.20
N SER A 117 2.67 8.31 24.79
CA SER A 117 1.47 7.45 24.76
C SER A 117 0.98 7.07 23.36
N SER A 118 1.86 7.04 22.37
CA SER A 118 1.57 6.65 20.98
C SER A 118 1.40 5.14 20.76
N GLY A 119 1.42 4.35 21.85
CA GLY A 119 1.22 2.91 21.83
C GLY A 119 2.43 2.11 21.31
N ASN A 120 2.17 0.83 21.04
CA ASN A 120 3.14 -0.07 20.42
C ASN A 120 2.68 -0.47 19.03
N VAL A 121 3.64 -0.75 18.17
CA VAL A 121 3.46 -1.31 16.84
C VAL A 121 4.20 -2.63 16.71
N VAL A 122 3.85 -3.42 15.71
CA VAL A 122 4.60 -4.63 15.33
C VAL A 122 6.07 -4.24 15.06
N SER A 123 7.02 -4.81 15.81
CA SER A 123 8.44 -4.44 15.75
C SER A 123 9.00 -4.61 14.33
N GLY A 124 8.62 -5.68 13.64
CA GLY A 124 9.02 -5.92 12.26
C GLY A 124 8.62 -4.80 11.29
N PHE A 125 7.42 -4.23 11.42
CA PHE A 125 7.01 -3.08 10.59
C PHE A 125 7.82 -1.83 10.93
N LEU A 126 8.08 -1.59 12.22
CA LEU A 126 8.86 -0.44 12.67
C LEU A 126 10.33 -0.52 12.23
N ASP A 127 10.93 -1.71 12.28
CA ASP A 127 12.30 -1.94 11.81
C ASP A 127 12.43 -1.68 10.31
N ARG A 128 11.45 -2.13 9.51
CA ARG A 128 11.41 -1.82 8.08
C ARG A 128 11.23 -0.32 7.84
N PHE A 129 10.32 0.32 8.56
CA PHE A 129 10.10 1.76 8.47
C PHE A 129 11.39 2.55 8.79
N ASN A 130 12.12 2.15 9.83
CA ASN A 130 13.36 2.81 10.24
C ASN A 130 14.54 2.58 9.28
N SER A 131 14.53 1.49 8.49
CA SER A 131 15.56 1.22 7.48
C SER A 131 15.30 1.89 6.14
N MET A 132 14.15 2.57 5.99
CA MET A 132 13.78 3.20 4.74
C MET A 132 14.73 4.31 4.33
N THR A 133 15.10 4.29 3.06
CA THR A 133 15.90 5.33 2.40
C THR A 133 15.20 5.77 1.12
N PHE A 134 15.61 6.90 0.57
CA PHE A 134 15.11 7.38 -0.72
C PHE A 134 16.27 7.76 -1.63
N SER A 135 16.02 7.91 -2.94
CA SER A 135 17.04 8.36 -3.88
C SER A 135 16.40 8.98 -5.12
N ILE A 136 17.14 9.82 -5.84
CA ILE A 136 16.67 10.36 -7.13
C ILE A 136 16.66 9.26 -8.22
N PRO A 137 15.78 9.37 -9.23
CA PRO A 137 15.79 8.49 -10.40
C PRO A 137 17.19 8.31 -11.01
N GLY A 138 17.57 7.07 -11.31
CA GLY A 138 18.88 6.73 -11.89
C GLY A 138 20.08 6.85 -10.93
N ALA A 139 19.88 7.14 -9.65
CA ALA A 139 20.99 7.17 -8.69
C ALA A 139 21.68 5.81 -8.57
N LYS A 140 22.98 5.80 -8.27
CA LYS A 140 23.72 4.53 -8.05
C LYS A 140 23.48 3.92 -6.67
N LYS A 141 23.08 4.73 -5.69
CA LYS A 141 22.89 4.32 -4.29
C LYS A 141 21.77 5.16 -3.65
N PRO A 142 21.06 4.62 -2.65
CA PRO A 142 20.14 5.42 -1.85
C PRO A 142 20.84 6.61 -1.18
N LYS A 143 20.10 7.71 -1.00
CA LYS A 143 20.56 8.96 -0.44
C LYS A 143 19.55 9.49 0.59
N GLY A 144 19.93 9.41 1.86
CA GLY A 144 19.15 9.99 2.96
C GLY A 144 18.14 9.01 3.55
N LEU A 145 17.63 9.38 4.72
CA LEU A 145 16.63 8.59 5.43
C LEU A 145 15.24 9.01 4.99
N PHE A 146 14.33 8.06 4.85
CA PHE A 146 12.97 8.32 4.42
C PHE A 146 12.22 9.32 5.30
N LYS A 147 12.51 9.34 6.61
CA LYS A 147 11.99 10.35 7.55
C LYS A 147 12.34 11.80 7.15
N ASP A 148 13.32 12.01 6.28
CA ASP A 148 13.72 13.35 5.81
C ASP A 148 13.04 13.70 4.47
N ILE A 149 12.25 12.81 3.89
CA ILE A 149 11.62 13.02 2.58
C ILE A 149 10.67 14.22 2.57
N ARG A 150 10.05 14.56 3.70
CA ARG A 150 9.21 15.75 3.83
C ARG A 150 9.94 17.05 3.50
N TYR A 151 11.24 17.13 3.74
CA TYR A 151 12.03 18.33 3.44
C TYR A 151 12.28 18.53 1.94
N SER A 152 11.95 17.52 1.12
CA SER A 152 11.99 17.63 -0.34
C SER A 152 10.73 18.27 -0.93
N ILE A 153 9.67 18.40 -0.13
CA ILE A 153 8.40 18.97 -0.56
C ILE A 153 8.53 20.48 -0.49
N SER A 154 8.29 21.13 -1.64
CA SER A 154 8.42 22.59 -1.71
C SER A 154 7.31 23.24 -0.89
N ILE A 155 7.69 24.15 0.01
CA ILE A 155 6.74 25.00 0.75
C ILE A 155 5.86 25.82 -0.20
N LYS A 156 6.26 26.06 -1.45
CA LYS A 156 5.40 26.74 -2.45
C LYS A 156 4.30 25.85 -3.01
N ASP A 157 4.44 24.53 -2.90
CA ASP A 157 3.38 23.58 -3.26
C ASP A 157 2.27 23.56 -2.18
N LEU A 158 2.45 24.29 -1.08
CA LEU A 158 1.46 24.56 -0.04
C LEU A 158 0.44 25.61 -0.50
N HIS A 159 -0.43 25.26 -1.43
CA HIS A 159 -1.57 26.11 -1.71
C HIS A 159 -2.65 25.95 -0.63
N SER A 160 -3.12 27.09 -0.14
CA SER A 160 -3.84 27.36 1.11
C SER A 160 -5.32 26.95 1.13
N ASP A 161 -5.75 26.04 0.26
CA ASP A 161 -7.18 25.76 0.04
C ASP A 161 -7.66 24.48 0.74
N GLY A 162 -6.95 24.04 1.79
CA GLY A 162 -7.34 22.86 2.59
C GLY A 162 -7.10 21.51 1.91
N ILE A 163 -6.41 21.48 0.78
CA ILE A 163 -6.01 20.25 0.09
C ILE A 163 -4.75 19.70 0.75
N GLN A 164 -4.81 18.44 1.18
CA GLN A 164 -3.65 17.74 1.74
C GLN A 164 -2.66 17.47 0.61
N PRO A 165 -1.45 18.05 0.67
CA PRO A 165 -0.50 18.00 -0.45
C PRO A 165 0.19 16.64 -0.56
N ILE A 166 0.01 15.74 0.41
CA ILE A 166 0.60 14.39 0.41
C ILE A 166 -0.50 13.36 0.50
N VAL A 167 -0.50 12.45 -0.46
CA VAL A 167 -1.27 11.20 -0.42
C VAL A 167 -0.31 10.06 -0.19
N CYS A 168 -0.58 9.23 0.80
CA CYS A 168 0.16 8.00 1.05
C CYS A 168 -0.71 6.81 0.70
N THR A 169 -0.24 5.98 -0.21
CA THR A 169 -0.96 4.80 -0.69
C THR A 169 -0.10 3.56 -0.57
N GLY A 170 -0.67 2.47 -0.06
CA GLY A 170 0.08 1.25 0.19
C GLY A 170 -0.77 -0.01 0.12
N HIS A 171 -0.12 -1.12 -0.26
CA HIS A 171 -0.72 -2.45 -0.29
C HIS A 171 0.04 -3.41 0.62
N SER A 172 -0.68 -4.26 1.37
CA SER A 172 -0.06 -5.30 2.21
C SER A 172 0.98 -4.71 3.17
N LEU A 173 2.24 -5.20 3.19
CA LEU A 173 3.31 -4.56 3.96
C LEU A 173 3.44 -3.04 3.66
N GLY A 174 3.31 -2.62 2.41
CA GLY A 174 3.34 -1.20 2.03
C GLY A 174 2.24 -0.38 2.72
N ALA A 175 1.07 -0.98 2.98
CA ALA A 175 -0.03 -0.35 3.72
C ALA A 175 0.32 -0.09 5.19
N ALA A 176 0.96 -1.06 5.85
CA ALA A 176 1.45 -0.88 7.22
C ALA A 176 2.48 0.26 7.31
N LEU A 177 3.35 0.34 6.31
CA LEU A 177 4.43 1.32 6.26
C LEU A 177 3.96 2.75 5.98
N VAL A 178 2.98 2.95 5.08
CA VAL A 178 2.36 4.26 4.90
C VAL A 178 1.53 4.68 6.12
N THR A 179 0.99 3.72 6.88
CA THR A 179 0.31 3.99 8.16
C THR A 179 1.32 4.54 9.18
N LEU A 180 2.48 3.90 9.35
CA LEU A 180 3.54 4.40 10.22
C LEU A 180 4.07 5.77 9.77
N PHE A 181 4.25 5.97 8.45
CA PHE A 181 4.67 7.27 7.91
C PHE A 181 3.66 8.37 8.25
N ALA A 182 2.38 8.16 7.97
CA ALA A 182 1.33 9.13 8.26
C ALA A 182 1.27 9.46 9.77
N ALA A 183 1.43 8.46 10.64
CA ALA A 183 1.47 8.67 12.09
C ALA A 183 2.64 9.54 12.55
N GLY A 184 3.83 9.34 11.95
CA GLY A 184 5.02 10.15 12.24
C GLY A 184 4.95 11.56 11.67
N GLU A 185 4.26 11.74 10.55
CA GLU A 185 4.06 13.03 9.87
C GLU A 185 2.79 13.76 10.33
N ALA A 186 2.05 13.21 11.29
CA ALA A 186 0.77 13.74 11.77
C ALA A 186 0.84 15.20 12.24
N TYR A 187 1.96 15.60 12.85
CA TYR A 187 2.21 16.96 13.33
C TYR A 187 3.08 17.79 12.39
N SER A 188 3.40 17.26 11.20
CA SER A 188 4.07 18.03 10.17
C SER A 188 3.12 19.10 9.61
N LEU A 189 3.66 20.02 8.80
CA LEU A 189 2.82 20.95 8.05
C LEU A 189 1.95 20.25 6.97
N PHE A 190 2.08 18.93 6.80
CA PHE A 190 1.57 18.16 5.68
C PHE A 190 0.91 16.84 6.14
N PRO A 191 -0.22 16.87 6.86
CA PRO A 191 -0.91 15.65 7.23
C PRO A 191 -1.31 14.86 5.98
N CYS A 192 -1.05 13.56 6.00
CA CYS A 192 -1.23 12.70 4.84
C CYS A 192 -2.71 12.32 4.67
N ARG A 193 -3.19 12.30 3.41
CA ARG A 193 -4.35 11.49 3.05
C ARG A 193 -3.90 10.07 2.82
N VAL A 194 -4.57 9.09 3.43
CA VAL A 194 -4.10 7.70 3.40
C VAL A 194 -5.10 6.81 2.67
N TYR A 195 -4.61 6.01 1.72
CA TYR A 195 -5.36 4.95 1.06
C TYR A 195 -4.62 3.64 1.22
N THR A 196 -5.23 2.66 1.88
CA THR A 196 -4.59 1.37 2.10
C THR A 196 -5.42 0.24 1.54
N PHE A 197 -4.74 -0.77 1.01
CA PHE A 197 -5.35 -1.97 0.46
C PHE A 197 -4.72 -3.18 1.14
N ALA A 198 -5.54 -4.09 1.63
CA ALA A 198 -5.05 -5.29 2.32
C ALA A 198 -4.12 -4.99 3.51
N SER A 199 -4.39 -3.92 4.27
CA SER A 199 -3.53 -3.52 5.39
C SER A 199 -3.64 -4.52 6.55
N PRO A 200 -2.52 -5.06 7.06
CA PRO A 200 -2.52 -5.76 8.34
C PRO A 200 -2.76 -4.77 9.49
N CYS A 201 -3.05 -5.28 10.68
CA CYS A 201 -3.06 -4.49 11.92
C CYS A 201 -1.64 -4.01 12.23
N VAL A 202 -1.47 -2.71 12.50
CA VAL A 202 -0.14 -2.11 12.62
C VAL A 202 0.32 -1.99 14.07
N GLY A 203 -0.61 -1.80 15.00
CA GLY A 203 -0.30 -1.57 16.40
C GLY A 203 -1.46 -1.88 17.34
N ASP A 204 -1.19 -1.72 18.63
CA ASP A 204 -2.13 -1.98 19.71
C ASP A 204 -3.24 -0.91 19.80
N ASP A 205 -4.17 -1.09 20.73
CA ASP A 205 -5.29 -0.15 20.93
C ASP A 205 -4.84 1.29 21.23
N ALA A 206 -3.67 1.45 21.88
CA ALA A 206 -3.12 2.77 22.16
C ALA A 206 -2.61 3.43 20.86
N PHE A 207 -1.93 2.67 19.99
CA PHE A 207 -1.54 3.15 18.67
C PHE A 207 -2.76 3.44 17.80
N VAL A 208 -3.79 2.59 17.81
CA VAL A 208 -5.04 2.81 17.07
C VAL A 208 -5.73 4.09 17.52
N SER A 209 -5.82 4.31 18.83
CA SER A 209 -6.41 5.53 19.40
C SER A 209 -5.60 6.77 19.01
N TYR A 210 -4.27 6.68 19.09
CA TYR A 210 -3.35 7.75 18.66
C TYR A 210 -3.53 8.08 17.18
N TYR A 211 -3.50 7.07 16.30
CA TYR A 211 -3.62 7.24 14.86
C TYR A 211 -4.97 7.85 14.48
N ASN A 212 -6.07 7.29 14.98
CA ASN A 212 -7.43 7.72 14.65
C ASN A 212 -7.73 9.15 15.16
N GLY A 213 -7.06 9.59 16.24
CA GLY A 213 -7.16 10.95 16.75
C GLY A 213 -6.47 12.00 15.87
N LEU A 214 -5.49 11.59 15.04
CA LEU A 214 -4.67 12.50 14.25
C LEU A 214 -4.94 12.42 12.75
N ILE A 215 -5.14 11.20 12.22
CA ILE A 215 -5.32 10.96 10.80
C ILE A 215 -6.80 10.72 10.50
N THR A 216 -7.49 11.80 10.18
CA THR A 216 -8.94 11.81 9.92
C THR A 216 -9.30 11.52 8.45
N THR A 217 -8.30 11.51 7.57
CA THR A 217 -8.43 11.33 6.12
C THR A 217 -7.74 10.05 5.68
N SER A 218 -8.25 8.92 6.17
CA SER A 218 -7.70 7.58 5.92
C SER A 218 -8.81 6.63 5.49
N GLU A 219 -8.62 5.99 4.33
CA GLU A 219 -9.52 4.98 3.79
C GLU A 219 -8.78 3.64 3.69
N ARG A 220 -9.32 2.62 4.38
CA ARG A 220 -8.73 1.28 4.44
C ARG A 220 -9.64 0.27 3.77
N TYR A 221 -9.23 -0.20 2.61
CA TYR A 221 -9.96 -1.21 1.84
C TYR A 221 -9.48 -2.61 2.20
N TYR A 222 -10.42 -3.50 2.50
CA TYR A 222 -10.11 -4.90 2.79
C TYR A 222 -11.07 -5.83 2.04
N ASN A 223 -10.54 -6.89 1.46
CA ASN A 223 -11.32 -7.92 0.80
C ASN A 223 -11.70 -8.99 1.84
N ILE A 224 -13.00 -9.29 1.99
CA ILE A 224 -13.50 -10.17 3.06
C ILE A 224 -12.74 -11.51 3.22
N PRO A 225 -12.41 -12.27 2.16
CA PRO A 225 -11.66 -13.52 2.29
C PRO A 225 -10.13 -13.35 2.40
N ASP A 226 -9.61 -12.12 2.33
CA ASP A 226 -8.19 -11.85 2.56
C ASP A 226 -7.88 -11.93 4.06
N LEU A 227 -6.90 -12.77 4.42
CA LEU A 227 -6.54 -13.03 5.82
C LEU A 227 -5.59 -11.99 6.39
N VAL A 228 -4.82 -11.29 5.56
CA VAL A 228 -3.78 -10.35 6.01
C VAL A 228 -4.35 -9.25 6.93
N PRO A 229 -5.53 -8.65 6.64
CA PRO A 229 -6.13 -7.67 7.55
C PRO A 229 -6.55 -8.19 8.93
N THR A 230 -6.61 -9.51 9.15
CA THR A 230 -7.12 -10.08 10.43
C THR A 230 -6.12 -10.98 11.13
N ILE A 231 -4.99 -11.32 10.49
CA ILE A 231 -4.06 -12.34 11.00
C ILE A 231 -3.40 -11.92 12.31
N LEU A 232 -3.27 -10.62 12.56
CA LEU A 232 -2.59 -10.08 13.74
C LEU A 232 -3.53 -9.80 14.93
N ASP A 233 -4.85 -9.91 14.75
CA ASP A 233 -5.86 -9.63 15.78
C ASP A 233 -5.70 -10.56 16.99
N VAL A 234 -5.32 -11.82 16.73
CA VAL A 234 -5.08 -12.84 17.77
C VAL A 234 -3.87 -12.52 18.67
N PHE A 235 -3.02 -11.58 18.26
CA PHE A 235 -1.85 -11.13 19.02
C PHE A 235 -2.08 -9.79 19.74
N GLY A 236 -3.32 -9.26 19.74
CA GLY A 236 -3.67 -8.03 20.43
C GLY A 236 -3.39 -6.74 19.64
N TYR A 237 -3.13 -6.87 18.34
CA TYR A 237 -3.07 -5.73 17.42
C TYR A 237 -4.46 -5.45 16.83
N ASN A 238 -4.75 -4.19 16.54
CA ASN A 238 -6.04 -3.78 16.02
C ASN A 238 -5.90 -2.87 14.80
N GLN A 239 -7.00 -2.77 14.05
CA GLN A 239 -7.06 -1.96 12.84
C GLN A 239 -7.21 -0.48 13.15
N VAL A 240 -6.46 0.35 12.42
CA VAL A 240 -6.69 1.80 12.35
C VAL A 240 -7.84 2.10 11.40
N ASN A 241 -8.62 3.13 11.74
CA ASN A 241 -9.84 3.59 11.08
C ASN A 241 -10.87 2.47 10.77
N THR A 242 -12.10 2.88 10.45
CA THR A 242 -13.10 1.93 9.97
C THR A 242 -12.73 1.46 8.57
N GLY A 243 -12.77 0.15 8.34
CA GLY A 243 -12.49 -0.45 7.03
C GLY A 243 -13.67 -0.37 6.07
N ILE A 244 -13.37 -0.28 4.78
CA ILE A 244 -14.32 -0.35 3.67
C ILE A 244 -14.26 -1.76 3.08
N PRO A 245 -15.31 -2.58 3.25
CA PRO A 245 -15.29 -3.97 2.79
C PRO A 245 -15.46 -4.07 1.27
N LEU A 246 -14.61 -4.89 0.66
CA LEU A 246 -14.76 -5.43 -0.68
C LEU A 246 -15.03 -6.93 -0.58
N ASN A 247 -15.67 -7.54 -1.58
CA ASN A 247 -16.06 -8.94 -1.49
C ASN A 247 -15.83 -9.74 -2.79
N SER A 248 -14.64 -10.34 -2.91
CA SER A 248 -14.34 -11.29 -3.98
C SER A 248 -15.13 -12.61 -3.91
N LEU A 249 -15.74 -12.98 -2.79
CA LEU A 249 -16.60 -14.18 -2.73
C LEU A 249 -17.91 -14.01 -3.52
N SER A 250 -18.28 -12.75 -3.81
CA SER A 250 -19.42 -12.42 -4.68
C SER A 250 -19.08 -12.56 -6.17
N ARG A 251 -17.80 -12.76 -6.51
CA ARG A 251 -17.27 -12.77 -7.87
C ARG A 251 -16.96 -14.21 -8.30
N ALA A 252 -17.64 -14.67 -9.35
CA ALA A 252 -17.51 -16.05 -9.81
C ALA A 252 -16.19 -16.30 -10.58
N ASP A 253 -15.69 -15.22 -11.18
CA ASP A 253 -14.54 -15.05 -12.06
C ASP A 253 -13.19 -14.97 -11.32
N ILE A 254 -13.19 -14.83 -9.99
CA ILE A 254 -11.97 -14.70 -9.17
C ILE A 254 -11.70 -16.00 -8.41
N SER A 255 -10.45 -16.46 -8.42
CA SER A 255 -9.97 -17.58 -7.62
C SER A 255 -9.90 -17.22 -6.14
N TRP A 256 -10.27 -18.17 -5.28
CA TRP A 256 -10.28 -17.97 -3.83
C TRP A 256 -8.98 -18.43 -3.16
N TYR A 257 -7.92 -18.66 -3.95
CA TYR A 257 -6.61 -18.90 -3.36
C TYR A 257 -6.19 -17.67 -2.56
N PRO A 258 -5.59 -17.83 -1.37
CA PRO A 258 -5.24 -16.70 -0.52
C PRO A 258 -4.37 -15.64 -1.22
N ALA A 259 -3.42 -16.06 -2.08
CA ALA A 259 -2.64 -15.17 -2.93
C ALA A 259 -3.51 -14.29 -3.87
N CYS A 260 -4.60 -14.86 -4.40
CA CYS A 260 -5.52 -14.16 -5.28
C CYS A 260 -6.46 -13.23 -4.52
N THR A 261 -6.95 -13.64 -3.35
CA THR A 261 -7.79 -12.77 -2.52
C THR A 261 -6.99 -11.60 -1.94
N HIS A 262 -5.68 -11.79 -1.75
CA HIS A 262 -4.78 -10.76 -1.26
C HIS A 262 -4.20 -9.87 -2.37
N SER A 263 -4.15 -10.32 -3.62
CA SER A 263 -3.52 -9.57 -4.72
C SER A 263 -4.10 -8.16 -4.91
N LEU A 264 -3.24 -7.14 -5.04
CA LEU A 264 -3.64 -5.77 -5.39
C LEU A 264 -4.52 -5.72 -6.65
N ASN A 265 -4.25 -6.57 -7.64
CA ASN A 265 -5.03 -6.64 -8.87
C ASN A 265 -6.48 -7.07 -8.61
N THR A 266 -6.70 -7.97 -7.67
CA THR A 266 -8.05 -8.33 -7.19
C THR A 266 -8.73 -7.15 -6.53
N TYR A 267 -8.02 -6.38 -5.69
CA TYR A 267 -8.56 -5.16 -5.10
C TYR A 267 -8.94 -4.13 -6.17
N MET A 268 -8.04 -3.85 -7.13
CA MET A 268 -8.32 -2.95 -8.26
C MET A 268 -9.57 -3.38 -9.04
N TYR A 269 -9.71 -4.68 -9.28
CA TYR A 269 -10.87 -5.23 -9.97
C TYR A 269 -12.18 -5.05 -9.19
N LEU A 270 -12.14 -5.25 -7.86
CA LEU A 270 -13.29 -5.01 -6.98
C LEU A 270 -13.65 -3.52 -6.87
N LEU A 271 -12.69 -2.63 -7.11
CA LEU A 271 -12.88 -1.17 -7.16
C LEU A 271 -13.38 -0.67 -8.53
N GLY A 272 -13.53 -1.56 -9.51
CA GLY A 272 -14.11 -1.23 -10.83
C GLY A 272 -13.12 -1.18 -12.00
N ALA A 273 -11.88 -1.63 -11.83
CA ALA A 273 -10.98 -1.82 -12.96
C ALA A 273 -11.50 -2.88 -13.95
N ASP A 274 -11.00 -2.86 -15.19
CA ASP A 274 -11.28 -3.92 -16.15
C ASP A 274 -10.71 -5.27 -15.68
N ALA A 275 -11.33 -6.38 -16.09
CA ALA A 275 -10.90 -7.74 -15.71
C ALA A 275 -9.47 -8.05 -16.18
N SER A 276 -8.95 -7.32 -17.18
CA SER A 276 -7.58 -7.47 -17.68
C SER A 276 -6.50 -7.23 -16.62
N VAL A 277 -6.81 -6.55 -15.51
CA VAL A 277 -5.84 -6.34 -14.42
C VAL A 277 -5.58 -7.62 -13.64
N LEU A 278 -6.49 -8.59 -13.65
CA LEU A 278 -6.36 -9.82 -12.88
C LEU A 278 -5.20 -10.68 -13.40
N ASN A 279 -4.42 -11.23 -12.47
CA ASN A 279 -3.42 -12.23 -12.82
C ASN A 279 -4.11 -13.47 -13.41
N SER A 280 -3.54 -14.06 -14.46
CA SER A 280 -4.13 -15.20 -15.18
C SER A 280 -4.40 -16.41 -14.26
N ASN A 281 -3.53 -16.64 -13.28
CA ASN A 281 -3.70 -17.69 -12.25
C ASN A 281 -4.81 -17.40 -11.22
N CYS A 282 -5.34 -16.17 -11.20
CA CYS A 282 -6.43 -15.74 -10.35
C CYS A 282 -7.79 -15.67 -11.06
N ILE A 283 -7.82 -15.96 -12.37
CA ILE A 283 -9.06 -16.03 -13.14
C ILE A 283 -9.60 -17.46 -13.10
N VAL A 284 -10.88 -17.62 -12.76
CA VAL A 284 -11.57 -18.91 -12.84
C VAL A 284 -12.25 -19.02 -14.21
N ALA A 285 -11.84 -20.00 -15.01
CA ALA A 285 -12.53 -20.35 -16.25
C ALA A 285 -13.97 -20.82 -15.95
N GLN A 286 -14.95 -20.39 -16.76
CA GLN A 286 -16.39 -20.61 -16.55
C GLN A 286 -16.82 -22.09 -16.54
N ASP A 287 -15.93 -22.99 -16.93
CA ASP A 287 -16.13 -24.41 -17.20
C ASP A 287 -15.55 -25.34 -16.11
N ALA A 288 -14.94 -24.79 -15.06
CA ALA A 288 -14.43 -25.58 -13.94
C ALA A 288 -15.54 -25.96 -12.93
N ILE A 289 -16.24 -27.07 -13.19
CA ILE A 289 -17.21 -27.73 -12.29
C ILE A 289 -16.68 -27.89 -10.85
N ASP A 290 -15.36 -28.05 -10.71
CA ASP A 290 -14.65 -28.24 -9.44
C ASP A 290 -14.67 -27.02 -8.52
N VAL A 291 -14.82 -25.81 -9.08
CA VAL A 291 -14.86 -24.57 -8.31
C VAL A 291 -16.21 -24.42 -7.60
N THR A 292 -17.32 -24.79 -8.24
CA THR A 292 -18.66 -24.72 -7.61
C THR A 292 -18.76 -25.63 -6.38
N ILE A 293 -18.13 -26.80 -6.40
CA ILE A 293 -18.12 -27.76 -5.28
C ILE A 293 -17.27 -27.24 -4.10
N LYS A 294 -16.08 -26.66 -4.37
CA LYS A 294 -15.27 -26.01 -3.33
C LYS A 294 -15.91 -24.71 -2.80
N LYS A 295 -16.67 -23.99 -3.63
CA LYS A 295 -17.42 -22.79 -3.22
C LYS A 295 -18.49 -23.09 -2.17
N LEU A 296 -19.16 -24.24 -2.28
CA LEU A 296 -20.18 -24.68 -1.31
C LEU A 296 -19.60 -25.13 0.04
N SER A 297 -18.34 -25.59 0.09
CA SER A 297 -17.71 -26.03 1.34
C SER A 297 -17.13 -24.85 2.15
N PHE A 298 -16.62 -23.81 1.50
CA PHE A 298 -16.07 -22.63 2.16
C PHE A 298 -17.17 -21.72 2.75
N ARG A 299 -18.28 -21.51 2.02
CA ARG A 299 -19.49 -20.79 2.52
C ARG A 299 -20.19 -21.46 3.70
N LYS A 300 -19.85 -22.71 4.03
CA LYS A 300 -20.38 -23.40 5.21
C LYS A 300 -19.48 -23.25 6.44
N ARG A 301 -18.25 -22.77 6.28
CA ARG A 301 -17.27 -22.61 7.36
C ARG A 301 -17.15 -21.19 7.91
N TYR A 302 -17.72 -20.22 7.20
CA TYR A 302 -17.76 -18.79 7.53
C TYR A 302 -19.15 -18.26 7.16
#